data_AF-A0A0B5HHH0-F1
#
_entry.id   AF-A0A0B5HHH0-F1
#
_cell.length_a   1.000
_cell.length_b   1.000
_cell.length_c   1.000
_cell.angle_alpha   90.00
_cell.angle_beta   90.00
_cell.angle_gamma   90.00
#
_symmetry.space_group_name_H-M   'P 1'
#
loop_
_entity.id
_entity.type
_entity.pdbx_description
1 polymer ?
#
loop_
_entity_poly.entity_id
_entity_poly.type
_entity_poly.pdbx_seq_one_letter_code
_entity_poly.pdbx_strand_id
1 'polypeptide(L)'
;MLRSDINRMIEEAMREFEKKGLILPAWAYWDVKEWYKNPGLGNEIRKDGLGWRVSDFGLGDFDSYGGVFFTMSNSQVEAGSKESIDQLHSLKYIYRRNGQGAPPHFHWSKREEYLNLGEGITTVAVYNKTDKNMIDYYSPIRIKINHVWAEISAGEPQRIPPGSSVYIPDRIIHSYSAEGNSTVAMEIASRNNDDTDNYWDVTEDNKSGTYTQTEENIIVPCDRTAVAIFPQLNELPGSETFDILTLLYSPYIPRSLANYKKSS
;
A
#
# COMPACT_ATOMS: atom_id res chain seq x y z
N MET A 1 1.63 9.91 -10.79
CA MET A 1 1.03 11.05 -10.05
C MET A 1 2.08 12.15 -9.85
N LEU A 2 1.68 13.43 -9.70
CA LEU A 2 2.62 14.51 -9.39
C LEU A 2 3.01 14.50 -7.90
N ARG A 3 4.27 14.84 -7.57
CA ARG A 3 4.73 14.93 -6.17
C ARG A 3 3.87 15.89 -5.32
N SER A 4 3.45 17.01 -5.89
CA SER A 4 2.60 17.98 -5.20
C SER A 4 1.24 17.39 -4.81
N ASP A 5 0.67 16.52 -5.65
CA ASP A 5 -0.60 15.85 -5.35
C ASP A 5 -0.41 14.80 -4.26
N ILE A 6 0.68 14.02 -4.33
CA ILE A 6 1.06 13.05 -3.30
C ILE A 6 1.20 13.73 -1.94
N ASN A 7 1.92 14.85 -1.85
CA ASN A 7 2.08 15.59 -0.60
C ASN A 7 0.73 16.06 -0.03
N ARG A 8 -0.14 16.62 -0.88
CA ARG A 8 -1.49 17.05 -0.47
C ARG A 8 -2.33 15.89 0.08
N MET A 9 -2.24 14.71 -0.53
CA MET A 9 -2.97 13.51 -0.11
C MET A 9 -2.44 12.97 1.23
N ILE A 10 -1.13 13.01 1.45
CA ILE A 10 -0.53 12.65 2.74
C ILE A 10 -1.00 13.61 3.83
N GLU A 11 -0.95 14.92 3.58
CA GLU A 11 -1.44 15.92 4.55
C GLU A 11 -2.92 15.74 4.88
N GLU A 12 -3.74 15.37 3.89
CA GLU A 12 -5.15 15.04 4.09
C GLU A 12 -5.32 13.81 4.99
N ALA A 13 -4.62 12.72 4.71
CA ALA A 13 -4.64 11.52 5.54
C ALA A 13 -4.16 11.82 6.97
N MET A 14 -3.10 12.60 7.14
CA MET A 14 -2.60 13.04 8.44
C MET A 14 -3.66 13.79 9.26
N ARG A 15 -4.39 14.73 8.63
CA ARG A 15 -5.48 15.46 9.30
C ARG A 15 -6.60 14.51 9.73
N GLU A 16 -6.95 13.54 8.91
CA GLU A 16 -7.99 12.56 9.25
C GLU A 16 -7.54 11.60 10.37
N PHE A 17 -6.27 11.20 10.38
CA PHE A 17 -5.69 10.42 11.48
C PHE A 17 -5.68 11.22 12.79
N GLU A 18 -5.26 12.49 12.75
CA GLU A 18 -5.22 13.38 13.92
C GLU A 18 -6.63 13.63 14.51
N LYS A 19 -7.63 13.89 13.66
CA LYS A 19 -9.04 14.03 14.09
C LYS A 19 -9.57 12.80 14.83
N LYS A 20 -8.99 11.63 14.56
CA LYS A 20 -9.35 10.35 15.20
C LYS A 20 -8.44 9.99 16.36
N GLY A 21 -7.51 10.86 16.74
CA GLY A 21 -6.56 10.63 17.82
C GLY A 21 -5.50 9.57 17.49
N LEU A 22 -5.31 9.25 16.20
CA LEU A 22 -4.29 8.31 15.76
C LEU A 22 -2.94 9.02 15.69
N ILE A 23 -2.08 8.73 16.67
CA ILE A 23 -0.76 9.35 16.80
C ILE A 23 0.25 8.51 16.01
N LEU A 24 0.93 9.15 15.06
CA LEU A 24 2.00 8.54 14.29
C LEU A 24 3.38 8.73 14.96
N PRO A 25 4.35 7.85 14.70
CA PRO A 25 5.72 8.00 15.20
C PRO A 25 6.39 9.24 14.60
N ALA A 26 7.40 9.77 15.30
CA ALA A 26 8.08 11.01 14.90
C ALA A 26 8.60 10.99 13.45
N TRP A 27 9.08 9.84 12.98
CA TRP A 27 9.62 9.68 11.63
C TRP A 27 8.56 9.79 10.53
N ALA A 28 7.26 9.69 10.85
CA ALA A 28 6.17 9.94 9.91
C ALA A 28 6.13 11.41 9.42
N TYR A 29 6.77 12.32 10.18
CA TYR A 29 6.75 13.76 9.96
C TYR A 29 8.10 14.32 9.47
N TRP A 30 9.08 13.45 9.21
CA TRP A 30 10.40 13.89 8.79
C TRP A 30 10.37 14.48 7.38
N ASP A 31 10.97 15.66 7.24
CA ASP A 31 11.33 16.23 5.95
C ASP A 31 12.61 15.59 5.39
N VAL A 32 12.99 15.96 4.18
CA VAL A 32 14.19 15.44 3.50
C VAL A 32 15.45 15.59 4.37
N LYS A 33 15.57 16.72 5.08
CA LYS A 33 16.76 17.03 5.90
C LYS A 33 16.84 16.12 7.12
N GLU A 34 15.72 15.86 7.78
CA GLU A 34 15.65 14.93 8.91
C GLU A 34 15.98 13.49 8.47
N TRP A 35 15.54 13.07 7.28
CA TRP A 35 15.96 11.79 6.70
C TRP A 35 17.48 11.71 6.50
N TYR A 36 18.12 12.77 6.01
CA TYR A 36 19.58 12.83 5.84
C TYR A 36 20.35 12.82 7.17
N LYS A 37 19.78 13.41 8.23
CA LYS A 37 20.40 13.40 9.57
C LYS A 37 20.33 12.04 10.27
N ASN A 38 19.41 11.17 9.86
CA ASN A 38 19.13 9.89 10.52
C ASN A 38 19.31 8.68 9.58
N PRO A 39 20.50 8.48 8.96
CA PRO A 39 20.69 7.46 7.93
C PRO A 39 20.49 6.02 8.45
N GLY A 40 20.92 5.74 9.69
CA GLY A 40 20.77 4.41 10.30
C GLY A 40 19.32 4.02 10.53
N LEU A 41 18.57 4.84 11.29
CA LEU A 41 17.13 4.62 11.51
C LEU A 41 16.36 4.64 10.18
N GLY A 42 16.75 5.52 9.25
CA GLY A 42 16.12 5.56 7.95
C GLY A 42 16.33 4.29 7.12
N ASN A 43 17.47 3.60 7.28
CA ASN A 43 17.71 2.31 6.64
C ASN A 43 16.82 1.21 7.21
N GLU A 44 16.62 1.17 8.53
CA GLU A 44 15.69 0.21 9.16
C GLU A 44 14.25 0.42 8.68
N ILE A 45 13.79 1.68 8.62
CA ILE A 45 12.46 2.02 8.12
C ILE A 45 12.28 1.57 6.65
N ARG A 46 13.29 1.81 5.79
CA ARG A 46 13.27 1.35 4.39
C ARG A 46 13.27 -0.17 4.29
N LYS A 47 14.13 -0.83 5.06
CA LYS A 47 14.30 -2.30 5.04
C LYS A 47 12.96 -3.00 5.24
N ASP A 48 12.14 -2.51 6.16
CA ASP A 48 10.85 -3.13 6.49
C ASP A 48 9.66 -2.54 5.70
N GLY A 49 9.89 -1.57 4.82
CA GLY A 49 8.84 -0.93 4.01
C GLY A 49 7.85 -0.13 4.86
N LEU A 50 8.34 0.56 5.90
CA LEU A 50 7.49 1.37 6.77
C LEU A 50 7.25 2.77 6.18
N GLY A 51 6.16 3.40 6.63
CA GLY A 51 5.82 4.79 6.32
C GLY A 51 4.81 5.00 5.21
N TRP A 52 4.85 6.19 4.63
CA TRP A 52 3.84 6.69 3.69
C TRP A 52 3.94 6.00 2.33
N ARG A 53 2.78 5.59 1.82
CA ARG A 53 2.59 5.14 0.44
C ARG A 53 1.31 5.78 -0.09
N VAL A 54 1.35 6.27 -1.33
CA VAL A 54 0.17 6.73 -2.07
C VAL A 54 0.13 5.92 -3.35
N SER A 55 -1.03 5.37 -3.66
CA SER A 55 -1.19 4.50 -4.82
C SER A 55 -2.50 4.83 -5.53
N ASP A 56 -2.44 4.97 -6.85
CA ASP A 56 -3.57 4.88 -7.77
C ASP A 56 -3.68 3.48 -8.41
N PHE A 57 -2.94 2.52 -7.85
CA PHE A 57 -2.80 1.16 -8.35
C PHE A 57 -2.35 1.12 -9.82
N GLY A 58 -1.57 2.10 -10.29
CA GLY A 58 -1.12 2.14 -11.68
C GLY A 58 -2.25 2.35 -12.70
N LEU A 59 -3.46 2.71 -12.25
CA LEU A 59 -4.62 2.94 -13.11
C LEU A 59 -4.70 4.39 -13.62
N GLY A 60 -3.90 5.30 -13.05
CA GLY A 60 -3.91 6.71 -13.42
C GLY A 60 -5.19 7.46 -13.02
N ASP A 61 -6.06 6.83 -12.22
CA ASP A 61 -7.30 7.41 -11.69
C ASP A 61 -7.35 7.23 -10.17
N PHE A 62 -6.65 8.13 -9.47
CA PHE A 62 -6.61 8.12 -8.02
C PHE A 62 -7.98 8.40 -7.38
N ASP A 63 -8.86 9.17 -8.04
CA ASP A 63 -10.13 9.60 -7.43
C ASP A 63 -11.15 8.45 -7.40
N SER A 64 -11.10 7.52 -8.37
CA SER A 64 -11.89 6.28 -8.32
C SER A 64 -11.13 5.14 -7.64
N TYR A 65 -9.85 4.98 -7.96
CA TYR A 65 -9.02 3.86 -7.51
C TYR A 65 -7.77 4.39 -6.83
N GLY A 66 -7.86 4.63 -5.53
CA GLY A 66 -6.76 5.22 -4.79
C GLY A 66 -6.79 4.92 -3.30
N GLY A 67 -5.65 5.19 -2.66
CA GLY A 67 -5.53 5.16 -1.21
C GLY A 67 -4.23 5.79 -0.74
N VAL A 68 -4.27 6.29 0.50
CA VAL A 68 -3.07 6.71 1.23
C VAL A 68 -2.87 5.72 2.37
N PHE A 69 -1.66 5.19 2.49
CA PHE A 69 -1.30 4.14 3.42
C PHE A 69 -0.15 4.63 4.30
N PHE A 70 -0.17 4.25 5.56
CA PHE A 70 0.93 4.44 6.48
C PHE A 70 1.25 3.11 7.17
N THR A 71 2.34 2.46 6.77
CA THR A 71 2.80 1.22 7.40
C THR A 71 3.54 1.57 8.69
N MET A 72 2.91 1.29 9.82
CA MET A 72 3.44 1.59 11.16
C MET A 72 4.48 0.57 11.60
N SER A 73 4.24 -0.69 11.25
CA SER A 73 4.99 -1.84 11.71
C SER A 73 4.92 -2.92 10.64
N ASN A 74 6.06 -3.55 10.38
CA ASN A 74 6.22 -4.66 9.47
C ASN A 74 7.62 -5.27 9.72
N SER A 75 7.88 -6.44 9.15
CA SER A 75 9.22 -6.99 9.05
C SER A 75 9.41 -7.61 7.68
N GLN A 76 10.47 -7.26 6.96
CA GLN A 76 10.82 -7.90 5.69
C GLN A 76 11.89 -8.99 5.85
N VAL A 77 12.24 -9.34 7.07
CA VAL A 77 13.25 -10.36 7.36
C VAL A 77 12.70 -11.75 7.04
N GLU A 78 13.46 -12.56 6.29
CA GLU A 78 13.08 -13.94 5.94
C GLU A 78 12.76 -14.75 7.20
N ALA A 79 11.61 -15.42 7.19
CA ALA A 79 11.15 -16.24 8.31
C ALA A 79 12.18 -17.34 8.61
N GLY A 80 12.66 -17.40 9.85
CA GLY A 80 13.64 -18.39 10.30
C GLY A 80 15.12 -17.96 10.17
N SER A 81 15.40 -16.74 9.72
CA SER A 81 16.76 -16.20 9.78
C SER A 81 17.16 -15.85 11.22
N LYS A 82 18.47 -15.85 11.52
CA LYS A 82 18.99 -15.53 12.87
C LYS A 82 18.72 -14.08 13.30
N GLU A 83 18.41 -13.22 12.34
CA GLU A 83 17.98 -11.82 12.51
C GLU A 83 16.45 -11.69 12.64
N SER A 84 15.69 -12.78 12.43
CA SER A 84 14.24 -12.80 12.63
C SER A 84 13.93 -12.81 14.13
N ILE A 85 14.00 -11.65 14.76
CA ILE A 85 13.38 -11.43 16.06
C ILE A 85 11.88 -11.19 15.79
N ASP A 86 11.18 -12.27 15.45
CA ASP A 86 9.75 -12.59 15.67
C ASP A 86 8.64 -11.54 15.41
N GLN A 87 8.85 -10.52 14.58
CA GLN A 87 7.74 -9.64 14.18
C GLN A 87 6.93 -10.25 13.02
N LEU A 88 5.95 -11.08 13.38
CA LEU A 88 5.10 -11.84 12.45
C LEU A 88 3.86 -11.09 11.95
N HIS A 89 3.66 -9.85 12.40
CA HIS A 89 2.51 -9.02 12.05
C HIS A 89 2.93 -7.72 11.39
N SER A 90 2.01 -7.15 10.63
CA SER A 90 2.10 -5.79 10.11
C SER A 90 0.88 -4.98 10.54
N LEU A 91 1.08 -3.67 10.65
CA LEU A 91 0.04 -2.71 10.98
C LEU A 91 0.10 -1.55 10.00
N LYS A 92 -1.00 -1.27 9.31
CA LYS A 92 -1.14 -0.09 8.45
C LYS A 92 -2.34 0.74 8.84
N TYR A 93 -2.22 2.05 8.73
CA TYR A 93 -3.38 2.93 8.60
C TYR A 93 -3.65 3.23 7.14
N ILE A 94 -4.92 3.23 6.77
CA ILE A 94 -5.36 3.38 5.38
C ILE A 94 -6.44 4.46 5.35
N TYR A 95 -6.22 5.45 4.52
CA TYR A 95 -7.16 6.52 4.26
C TYR A 95 -7.68 6.41 2.82
N ARG A 96 -8.99 6.49 2.65
CA ARG A 96 -9.66 6.57 1.35
C ARG A 96 -10.70 7.68 1.37
N ARG A 97 -10.74 8.49 0.33
CA ARG A 97 -11.82 9.47 0.12
C ARG A 97 -13.13 8.75 -0.18
N ASN A 98 -14.25 9.42 0.05
CA ASN A 98 -15.55 8.91 -0.37
C ASN A 98 -15.54 8.58 -1.87
N GLY A 99 -16.03 7.39 -2.24
CA GLY A 99 -16.05 6.90 -3.62
C GLY A 99 -14.75 6.23 -4.09
N GLN A 100 -13.63 6.38 -3.38
CA GLN A 100 -12.39 5.66 -3.72
C GLN A 100 -12.47 4.19 -3.34
N GLY A 101 -11.81 3.35 -4.14
CA GLY A 101 -11.63 1.94 -3.87
C GLY A 101 -10.25 1.39 -4.16
N ALA A 102 -10.05 0.14 -3.74
CA ALA A 102 -8.96 -0.71 -4.21
C ALA A 102 -9.55 -1.77 -5.14
N PRO A 103 -8.91 -2.02 -6.29
CA PRO A 103 -9.41 -2.99 -7.23
C PRO A 103 -9.28 -4.42 -6.70
N PRO A 104 -9.99 -5.40 -7.30
CA PRO A 104 -9.91 -6.79 -6.90
C PRO A 104 -8.48 -7.34 -6.97
N HIS A 105 -8.06 -7.97 -5.88
CA HIS A 105 -6.77 -8.66 -5.77
C HIS A 105 -6.83 -9.72 -4.68
N PHE A 106 -5.82 -10.59 -4.61
CA PHE A 106 -5.62 -11.43 -3.44
C PHE A 106 -4.15 -11.40 -2.99
N HIS A 107 -3.93 -11.90 -1.79
CA HIS A 107 -2.61 -12.09 -1.20
C HIS A 107 -2.17 -13.55 -1.26
N TRP A 108 -0.94 -13.83 -1.69
CA TRP A 108 -0.40 -15.19 -1.71
C TRP A 108 -0.26 -15.79 -0.32
N SER A 109 0.11 -14.96 0.65
CA SER A 109 0.39 -15.36 2.03
C SER A 109 -0.23 -14.44 3.07
N LYS A 110 -0.38 -13.14 2.79
CA LYS A 110 -0.92 -12.20 3.77
C LYS A 110 -2.37 -12.54 4.11
N ARG A 111 -2.64 -12.58 5.41
CA ARG A 111 -3.99 -12.63 5.99
C ARG A 111 -4.20 -11.32 6.71
N GLU A 112 -5.35 -10.71 6.53
CA GLU A 112 -5.58 -9.36 7.00
C GLU A 112 -6.93 -9.19 7.67
N GLU A 113 -6.96 -8.31 8.67
CA GLU A 113 -8.17 -7.80 9.27
C GLU A 113 -8.23 -6.30 9.01
N TYR A 114 -9.35 -5.87 8.44
CA TYR A 114 -9.61 -4.48 8.08
C TYR A 114 -10.64 -3.91 9.07
N LEU A 115 -10.18 -3.10 10.02
CA LEU A 115 -11.01 -2.44 11.02
C LEU A 115 -11.32 -1.01 10.60
N ASN A 116 -12.60 -0.65 10.46
CA ASN A 116 -13.01 0.70 10.13
C ASN A 116 -12.99 1.60 11.38
N LEU A 117 -12.11 2.61 11.37
CA LEU A 117 -11.96 3.63 12.40
C LEU A 117 -12.56 4.99 12.00
N GLY A 118 -12.99 5.12 10.74
CA GLY A 118 -13.45 6.37 10.14
C GLY A 118 -14.92 6.68 10.40
N GLU A 119 -15.44 7.69 9.70
CA GLU A 119 -16.87 8.05 9.73
C GLU A 119 -17.63 7.49 8.54
N GLY A 120 -16.95 7.25 7.42
CA GLY A 120 -17.50 6.56 6.26
C GLY A 120 -17.67 5.06 6.49
N ILE A 121 -18.31 4.41 5.54
CA ILE A 121 -18.51 2.96 5.55
C ILE A 121 -17.48 2.35 4.59
N THR A 122 -16.70 1.40 5.10
CA THR A 122 -15.86 0.56 4.23
C THR A 122 -16.73 -0.53 3.65
N THR A 123 -16.87 -0.59 2.34
CA THR A 123 -17.55 -1.69 1.66
C THR A 123 -16.52 -2.65 1.08
N VAL A 124 -16.70 -3.95 1.33
CA VAL A 124 -15.81 -5.01 0.85
C VAL A 124 -16.60 -6.00 -0.01
N ALA A 125 -16.09 -6.33 -1.19
CA ALA A 125 -16.60 -7.43 -2.00
C ALA A 125 -15.53 -8.52 -2.08
N VAL A 126 -15.94 -9.77 -1.85
CA VAL A 126 -15.03 -10.91 -1.76
C VAL A 126 -15.45 -12.05 -2.68
N TYR A 127 -14.47 -12.79 -3.18
CA TYR A 127 -14.66 -13.88 -4.11
C TYR A 127 -13.68 -15.02 -3.81
N ASN A 128 -14.12 -16.24 -4.08
CA ASN A 128 -13.18 -17.33 -4.30
C ASN A 128 -12.41 -17.08 -5.61
N LYS A 129 -11.34 -17.84 -5.82
CA LYS A 129 -10.60 -17.85 -7.07
C LYS A 129 -10.65 -19.22 -7.73
N THR A 130 -10.68 -19.22 -9.05
CA THR A 130 -10.53 -20.43 -9.87
C THR A 130 -9.09 -20.95 -9.83
N ASP A 131 -8.86 -22.13 -10.43
CA ASP A 131 -7.51 -22.70 -10.59
C ASP A 131 -6.57 -21.82 -11.42
N LYS A 132 -7.13 -20.93 -12.26
CA LYS A 132 -6.40 -19.94 -13.05
C LYS A 132 -6.22 -18.61 -12.33
N ASN A 133 -6.53 -18.54 -11.03
CA ASN A 133 -6.49 -17.31 -10.21
C ASN A 133 -7.47 -16.21 -10.65
N MET A 134 -8.48 -16.54 -11.43
CA MET A 134 -9.56 -15.61 -11.82
C MET A 134 -10.68 -15.62 -10.78
N ILE A 135 -11.46 -14.55 -10.70
CA ILE A 135 -12.67 -14.50 -9.87
C ILE A 135 -13.62 -15.66 -10.17
N ASP A 136 -14.06 -16.35 -9.12
CA ASP A 136 -15.24 -17.21 -9.16
C ASP A 136 -16.46 -16.38 -8.71
N TYR A 137 -17.36 -16.12 -9.66
CA TYR A 137 -18.57 -15.31 -9.46
C TYR A 137 -19.76 -16.09 -8.89
N TYR A 138 -19.61 -17.40 -8.61
CA TYR A 138 -20.73 -18.28 -8.29
C TYR A 138 -20.62 -18.90 -6.90
N SER A 139 -19.43 -19.34 -6.52
CA SER A 139 -19.27 -20.09 -5.27
C SER A 139 -19.41 -19.19 -4.03
N PRO A 140 -20.25 -19.55 -3.05
CA PRO A 140 -20.35 -18.80 -1.80
C PRO A 140 -19.02 -18.81 -1.06
N ILE A 141 -18.81 -17.79 -0.24
CA ILE A 141 -17.57 -17.60 0.48
C ILE A 141 -17.83 -17.36 1.97
N ARG A 142 -16.91 -17.89 2.79
CA ARG A 142 -16.99 -17.78 4.24
C ARG A 142 -15.85 -16.90 4.77
N ILE A 143 -16.22 -15.78 5.34
CA ILE A 143 -15.30 -14.81 5.98
C ILE A 143 -15.75 -14.53 7.42
N LYS A 144 -14.94 -13.81 8.20
CA LYS A 144 -15.39 -13.31 9.50
C LYS A 144 -15.67 -11.83 9.42
N ILE A 145 -16.83 -11.42 9.93
CA ILE A 145 -17.20 -10.02 10.16
C ILE A 145 -17.36 -9.88 11.67
N ASN A 146 -16.65 -8.93 12.29
CA ASN A 146 -16.60 -8.78 13.74
C ASN A 146 -16.28 -10.11 14.46
N HIS A 147 -15.33 -10.86 13.91
CA HIS A 147 -14.94 -12.22 14.35
C HIS A 147 -16.04 -13.30 14.32
N VAL A 148 -17.22 -13.01 13.80
CA VAL A 148 -18.31 -13.98 13.59
C VAL A 148 -18.28 -14.47 12.16
N TRP A 149 -18.38 -15.79 11.97
CA TRP A 149 -18.43 -16.38 10.64
C TRP A 149 -19.71 -15.99 9.91
N ALA A 150 -19.57 -15.48 8.69
CA ALA A 150 -20.66 -15.23 7.76
C ALA A 150 -20.38 -16.01 6.46
N GLU A 151 -21.42 -16.63 5.91
CA GLU A 151 -21.43 -17.14 4.54
C GLU A 151 -22.17 -16.14 3.68
N ILE A 152 -21.54 -15.69 2.60
CA ILE A 152 -22.06 -14.63 1.72
C ILE A 152 -21.92 -15.04 0.27
N SER A 153 -22.75 -14.45 -0.59
CA SER A 153 -22.68 -14.70 -2.03
C SER A 153 -21.40 -14.09 -2.61
N ALA A 154 -20.85 -14.70 -3.66
CA ALA A 154 -19.67 -14.15 -4.35
C ALA A 154 -19.93 -12.71 -4.80
N GLY A 155 -19.06 -11.79 -4.40
CA GLY A 155 -19.14 -10.38 -4.76
C GLY A 155 -20.24 -9.57 -4.09
N GLU A 156 -21.00 -10.18 -3.16
CA GLU A 156 -22.02 -9.47 -2.41
C GLU A 156 -21.37 -8.39 -1.52
N PRO A 157 -21.63 -7.09 -1.75
CA PRO A 157 -20.94 -6.04 -1.02
C PRO A 157 -21.30 -6.05 0.47
N GLN A 158 -20.31 -6.28 1.32
CA GLN A 158 -20.45 -6.24 2.77
C GLN A 158 -20.07 -4.86 3.29
N ARG A 159 -20.99 -4.23 4.02
CA ARG A 159 -20.80 -2.89 4.60
C ARG A 159 -20.21 -3.02 6.00
N ILE A 160 -19.02 -2.46 6.20
CA ILE A 160 -18.26 -2.46 7.45
C ILE A 160 -18.35 -1.04 8.04
N PRO A 161 -19.33 -0.77 8.92
CA PRO A 161 -19.49 0.54 9.53
C PRO A 161 -18.36 0.85 10.52
N PRO A 162 -18.24 2.11 10.97
CA PRO A 162 -17.30 2.49 12.01
C PRO A 162 -17.36 1.57 13.23
N GLY A 163 -16.20 1.13 13.72
CA GLY A 163 -16.05 0.20 14.84
C GLY A 163 -16.23 -1.28 14.49
N SER A 164 -16.49 -1.62 13.22
CA SER A 164 -16.56 -3.01 12.74
C SER A 164 -15.34 -3.42 11.95
N SER A 165 -15.06 -4.72 11.92
CA SER A 165 -13.96 -5.32 11.16
C SER A 165 -14.41 -6.44 10.22
N VAL A 166 -13.58 -6.69 9.22
CA VAL A 166 -13.67 -7.88 8.36
C VAL A 166 -12.30 -8.54 8.30
N TYR A 167 -12.26 -9.86 8.50
CA TYR A 167 -11.07 -10.68 8.34
C TYR A 167 -11.10 -11.41 7.00
N ILE A 168 -10.04 -11.22 6.22
CA ILE A 168 -9.82 -11.78 4.89
C ILE A 168 -8.68 -12.80 4.98
N PRO A 169 -8.94 -14.09 4.73
CA PRO A 169 -7.91 -15.10 4.59
C PRO A 169 -7.01 -14.84 3.37
N ASP A 170 -5.82 -15.46 3.37
CA ASP A 170 -4.99 -15.52 2.16
C ASP A 170 -5.75 -16.17 1.00
N ARG A 171 -5.36 -15.84 -0.24
CA ARG A 171 -5.93 -16.41 -1.49
C ARG A 171 -7.41 -16.15 -1.73
N ILE A 172 -8.04 -15.29 -0.92
CA ILE A 172 -9.37 -14.77 -1.19
C ILE A 172 -9.24 -13.46 -1.97
N ILE A 173 -9.92 -13.38 -3.11
CA ILE A 173 -9.97 -12.16 -3.90
C ILE A 173 -10.89 -11.18 -3.17
N HIS A 174 -10.44 -9.95 -3.01
CA HIS A 174 -11.17 -8.91 -2.31
C HIS A 174 -10.93 -7.54 -2.95
N SER A 175 -11.91 -6.66 -2.80
CA SER A 175 -11.87 -5.26 -3.20
C SER A 175 -12.52 -4.41 -2.12
N TYR A 176 -12.07 -3.16 -2.01
CA TYR A 176 -12.54 -2.23 -0.99
C TYR A 176 -13.08 -0.97 -1.64
N SER A 177 -14.05 -0.32 -1.02
CA SER A 177 -14.51 1.02 -1.37
C SER A 177 -14.94 1.80 -0.13
N ALA A 178 -14.91 3.13 -0.21
CA ALA A 178 -15.42 4.04 0.81
C ALA A 178 -16.78 4.61 0.38
N GLU A 179 -17.78 4.51 1.24
CA GLU A 179 -19.16 4.92 0.98
C GLU A 179 -19.64 5.96 2.01
N GLY A 180 -20.34 6.99 1.54
CA GLY A 180 -21.03 8.01 2.34
C GLY A 180 -20.11 9.10 2.90
N ASN A 181 -18.87 8.77 3.23
CA ASN A 181 -17.82 9.69 3.68
C ASN A 181 -16.45 9.05 3.44
N SER A 182 -15.35 9.79 3.69
CA SER A 182 -14.02 9.19 3.71
C SER A 182 -13.88 8.17 4.84
N THR A 183 -13.08 7.13 4.61
CA THR A 183 -12.78 6.09 5.60
C THR A 183 -11.34 6.21 6.08
N VAL A 184 -11.16 5.89 7.37
CA VAL A 184 -9.87 5.60 7.97
C VAL A 184 -9.97 4.17 8.48
N ALA A 185 -9.00 3.34 8.16
CA ALA A 185 -8.97 1.97 8.62
C ALA A 185 -7.62 1.59 9.19
N MET A 186 -7.65 0.62 10.09
CA MET A 186 -6.46 -0.08 10.53
C MET A 186 -6.47 -1.47 9.91
N GLU A 187 -5.44 -1.76 9.13
CA GLU A 187 -5.13 -3.11 8.66
C GLU A 187 -4.20 -3.76 9.68
N ILE A 188 -4.67 -4.85 10.28
CA ILE A 188 -3.86 -5.73 11.13
C ILE A 188 -3.68 -7.01 10.33
N ALA A 189 -2.45 -7.30 9.93
CA ALA A 189 -2.19 -8.44 9.06
C ALA A 189 -1.03 -9.28 9.57
N SER A 190 -0.86 -10.46 8.99
CA SER A 190 0.46 -11.10 8.99
C SER A 190 1.48 -10.20 8.27
N ARG A 191 2.73 -10.66 8.15
CA ARG A 191 3.77 -9.96 7.40
C ARG A 191 3.25 -9.43 6.06
N ASN A 192 3.55 -8.17 5.77
CA ASN A 192 3.19 -7.51 4.53
C ASN A 192 4.37 -7.48 3.56
N ASN A 193 4.16 -7.91 2.32
CA ASN A 193 5.13 -7.76 1.24
C ASN A 193 4.42 -7.30 -0.03
N ASP A 194 4.27 -5.98 -0.18
CA ASP A 194 3.49 -5.41 -1.27
C ASP A 194 4.11 -5.63 -2.66
N ASP A 195 5.39 -6.04 -2.72
CA ASP A 195 6.16 -6.17 -3.96
C ASP A 195 5.94 -7.55 -4.60
N THR A 196 5.65 -8.58 -3.80
CA THR A 196 5.49 -9.95 -4.31
C THR A 196 4.23 -10.66 -3.86
N ASP A 197 3.54 -10.18 -2.83
CA ASP A 197 2.40 -10.91 -2.24
C ASP A 197 1.06 -10.56 -2.90
N ASN A 198 0.97 -9.40 -3.56
CA ASN A 198 -0.24 -8.94 -4.23
C ASN A 198 -0.37 -9.56 -5.63
N TYR A 199 -1.48 -10.26 -5.90
CA TYR A 199 -1.83 -10.73 -7.23
C TYR A 199 -3.11 -10.04 -7.69
N TRP A 200 -2.99 -9.31 -8.79
CA TRP A 200 -4.05 -8.42 -9.25
C TRP A 200 -4.73 -8.86 -10.55
N ASP A 201 -4.08 -9.71 -11.36
CA ASP A 201 -4.63 -10.18 -12.64
C ASP A 201 -5.70 -11.27 -12.44
N VAL A 202 -6.84 -10.84 -11.90
CA VAL A 202 -7.93 -11.70 -11.43
C VAL A 202 -9.20 -11.55 -12.27
N THR A 203 -9.18 -10.72 -13.32
CA THR A 203 -10.32 -10.42 -14.20
C THR A 203 -9.98 -10.67 -15.67
N GLU A 204 -10.90 -11.25 -16.44
CA GLU A 204 -10.63 -11.61 -17.85
C GLU A 204 -10.43 -10.40 -18.77
N ASP A 205 -10.94 -9.24 -18.39
CA ASP A 205 -10.91 -8.02 -19.18
C ASP A 205 -9.66 -7.16 -18.92
N ASN A 206 -8.69 -7.61 -18.11
CA ASN A 206 -7.52 -6.83 -17.71
C ASN A 206 -7.89 -5.43 -17.17
N LYS A 207 -9.15 -5.20 -16.72
CA LYS A 207 -9.50 -3.97 -16.00
C LYS A 207 -8.71 -3.86 -14.72
N SER A 208 -8.22 -4.99 -14.25
CA SER A 208 -7.15 -5.09 -13.29
C SER A 208 -5.79 -4.94 -13.97
N GLY A 209 -5.46 -3.77 -14.55
CA GLY A 209 -4.34 -3.55 -15.48
C GLY A 209 -2.99 -4.15 -15.10
N THR A 210 -1.95 -4.05 -15.94
CA THR A 210 -0.59 -4.31 -15.44
C THR A 210 -0.29 -3.29 -14.34
N TYR A 211 -0.53 -3.66 -13.09
CA TYR A 211 -0.26 -2.84 -11.91
C TYR A 211 1.25 -2.73 -11.79
N THR A 212 1.84 -1.88 -12.62
CA THR A 212 3.09 -1.26 -12.26
C THR A 212 2.77 -0.51 -10.99
N GLN A 213 3.16 -1.11 -9.84
CA GLN A 213 3.54 -0.33 -8.67
C GLN A 213 4.34 0.82 -9.26
N THR A 214 3.75 2.02 -9.33
CA THR A 214 4.55 3.21 -9.64
C THR A 214 5.42 3.36 -8.41
N GLU A 215 6.56 2.67 -8.43
CA GLU A 215 7.57 2.72 -7.40
C GLU A 215 8.13 4.13 -7.40
N GLU A 216 7.43 5.00 -6.71
CA GLU A 216 8.15 5.80 -5.75
C GLU A 216 8.01 5.06 -4.41
N ASN A 217 8.86 4.04 -4.21
CA ASN A 217 9.34 3.64 -2.88
C ASN A 217 10.21 4.76 -2.26
N ILE A 218 9.86 6.00 -2.56
CA ILE A 218 10.31 7.16 -1.83
C ILE A 218 9.38 7.13 -0.63
N ILE A 219 9.92 6.70 0.51
CA ILE A 219 9.48 7.24 1.80
C ILE A 219 9.27 8.72 1.55
N VAL A 220 8.01 9.12 1.37
CA VAL A 220 7.71 10.50 1.02
C VAL A 220 8.08 11.26 2.28
N PRO A 221 9.15 12.06 2.26
CA PRO A 221 9.40 12.96 3.36
C PRO A 221 8.12 13.77 3.52
N CYS A 222 7.66 13.98 4.75
CA CYS A 222 6.60 14.93 5.05
C CYS A 222 7.15 16.33 4.79
N ASP A 223 7.42 16.64 3.52
CA ASP A 223 7.89 17.94 3.11
C ASP A 223 6.67 18.84 2.97
N ARG A 224 6.43 19.60 4.05
CA ARG A 224 5.42 20.67 4.12
C ARG A 224 5.75 21.85 3.20
N THR A 225 6.86 21.81 2.47
CA THR A 225 7.21 22.76 1.43
C THR A 225 7.10 22.10 0.06
N ALA A 226 5.89 22.13 -0.52
CA ALA A 226 5.74 21.91 -1.95
C ALA A 226 6.51 23.00 -2.72
N VAL A 227 7.70 22.67 -3.23
CA VAL A 227 8.30 23.33 -4.40
C VAL A 227 8.88 22.24 -5.29
N ALA A 228 8.48 22.27 -6.56
CA ALA A 228 8.97 21.40 -7.61
C ALA A 228 10.51 21.37 -7.67
N ILE A 229 11.09 20.17 -7.70
CA ILE A 229 12.42 19.93 -8.26
C ILE A 229 12.25 18.57 -8.97
N PHE A 230 12.14 18.45 -10.29
CA PHE A 230 12.93 19.01 -11.39
C PHE A 230 12.05 19.14 -12.67
N PRO A 231 12.31 20.13 -13.54
CA PRO A 231 13.23 19.88 -14.66
C PRO A 231 14.21 21.05 -14.91
N GLN A 232 15.39 20.70 -15.44
CA GLN A 232 16.47 21.59 -15.91
C GLN A 232 17.40 22.17 -14.82
N LEU A 233 18.43 21.40 -14.47
CA LEU A 233 19.70 21.92 -13.95
C LEU A 233 20.84 21.40 -14.84
N ASN A 234 20.84 21.89 -16.08
CA ASN A 234 22.09 22.09 -16.81
C ASN A 234 22.37 23.59 -16.70
N GLU A 235 23.59 23.93 -16.29
CA GLU A 235 24.16 25.28 -16.16
C GLU A 235 24.01 25.98 -14.79
N LEU A 236 24.86 25.58 -13.84
CA LEU A 236 25.53 26.52 -12.93
C LEU A 236 27.03 26.19 -12.88
N PRO A 237 27.93 27.14 -13.20
CA PRO A 237 29.36 26.90 -13.14
C PRO A 237 29.91 27.10 -11.72
N GLY A 238 30.52 26.06 -11.19
CA GLY A 238 31.56 26.15 -10.15
C GLY A 238 31.08 26.25 -8.71
N SER A 239 30.85 25.09 -8.08
CA SER A 239 31.46 24.72 -6.79
C SER A 239 30.92 23.36 -6.33
N GLU A 240 31.80 22.36 -6.26
CA GLU A 240 31.66 21.07 -5.57
C GLU A 240 30.31 20.37 -5.69
N THR A 241 30.04 19.83 -6.89
CA THR A 241 29.00 18.83 -7.12
C THR A 241 29.36 17.54 -6.39
N PHE A 242 28.69 17.27 -5.26
CA PHE A 242 28.47 15.89 -4.85
C PHE A 242 27.71 15.19 -5.97
N ASP A 243 28.27 14.10 -6.47
CA ASP A 243 27.82 13.36 -7.62
C ASP A 243 26.50 12.63 -7.29
N ILE A 244 25.36 13.29 -7.54
CA ILE A 244 24.00 12.81 -7.28
C ILE A 244 23.65 11.58 -8.16
N LEU A 245 24.42 11.30 -9.22
CA LEU A 245 24.21 10.16 -10.11
C LEU A 245 24.75 8.82 -9.58
N THR A 246 25.56 8.82 -8.52
CA THR A 246 26.23 7.59 -8.04
C THR A 246 25.37 6.76 -7.07
N LEU A 247 24.15 7.19 -6.73
CA LEU A 247 23.29 6.51 -5.74
C LEU A 247 22.01 5.86 -6.31
N LEU A 248 21.82 5.88 -7.64
CA LEU A 248 20.80 5.05 -8.31
C LEU A 248 21.29 3.64 -8.68
N TYR A 249 22.53 3.28 -8.34
CA TYR A 249 23.05 1.93 -8.51
C TYR A 249 23.72 1.44 -7.22
N SER A 250 22.97 0.68 -6.41
CA SER A 250 23.52 -0.30 -5.47
C SER A 250 22.79 -1.63 -5.66
N PRO A 251 23.49 -2.77 -5.72
CA PRO A 251 23.05 -3.92 -6.49
C PRO A 251 22.16 -4.85 -5.66
N TYR A 252 20.85 -4.78 -5.88
CA TYR A 252 19.96 -5.92 -5.71
C TYR A 252 19.18 -6.10 -7.02
N ILE A 253 19.80 -6.81 -7.96
CA ILE A 253 19.12 -7.33 -9.15
C ILE A 253 18.54 -8.68 -8.76
N PRO A 254 17.21 -8.87 -8.71
CA PRO A 254 16.63 -10.21 -8.72
C PRO A 254 17.00 -10.86 -10.06
N ARG A 255 17.82 -11.93 -10.01
CA ARG A 255 18.07 -12.78 -11.17
C ARG A 255 16.80 -13.57 -11.50
N SER A 256 15.94 -13.04 -12.35
CA SER A 256 14.87 -13.86 -12.97
C SER A 256 14.43 -13.49 -14.38
N LEU A 257 15.09 -12.56 -15.09
CA LEU A 257 14.71 -12.20 -16.47
C LEU A 257 15.82 -12.35 -17.53
N ALA A 258 16.83 -13.18 -17.26
CA ALA A 258 17.78 -13.62 -18.28
C ALA A 258 17.35 -14.97 -18.85
N ASN A 259 16.27 -14.99 -19.64
CA ASN A 259 16.00 -16.01 -20.68
C ASN A 259 14.71 -15.66 -21.44
N TYR A 260 14.77 -14.69 -22.36
CA TYR A 260 13.92 -14.75 -23.54
C TYR A 260 14.73 -14.37 -24.78
N LYS A 261 14.82 -15.35 -25.67
CA LYS A 261 15.59 -15.33 -26.91
C LYS A 261 15.05 -14.25 -27.85
N LYS A 262 15.98 -13.55 -28.51
CA LYS A 262 15.70 -12.86 -29.77
C LYS A 262 15.26 -13.89 -30.81
N SER A 263 14.05 -13.72 -31.35
CA SER A 263 13.66 -14.22 -32.66
C SER A 263 13.27 -13.02 -33.52
N SER A 264 13.75 -13.06 -34.76
CA SER A 264 13.70 -12.09 -35.88
C SER A 264 14.46 -10.78 -35.66
#